data_AF-A0A2S9FEW9-F1
#
_entry.id   AF-A0A2S9FEW9-F1
#
_cell.length_a   1.000
_cell.length_b   1.000
_cell.length_c   1.000
_cell.angle_alpha   90.00
_cell.angle_beta   90.00
_cell.angle_gamma   90.00
#
_symmetry.space_group_name_H-M   'P 1'
#
loop_
_entity.id
_entity.type
_entity.pdbx_description
1 polymer ?
#
loop_
_entity_poly.entity_id
_entity_poly.type
_entity_poly.pdbx_seq_one_letter_code
_entity_poly.pdbx_strand_id
1 'polypeptide(L)'
;MSYPGPPQQVPTCYRHPDRQTYVRCARCNRFICPECMRDAAVGHQCADCVGEAARSVRPATNAFGAQRPTTLTPIVTYVLIGINLLMFGLQMASPDLDRALALWPPAVADGDVYRLLTSAFLHFGLTHIAFNMLALYFVGPPLELALGRVRFVALYLLSALGGSVLVYLLT
;
A
#
# COMPACT_ATOMS: atom_id res chain seq x y z
N MET A 1 -29.43 -5.48 68.89
CA MET A 1 -28.19 -6.17 68.51
C MET A 1 -28.22 -6.35 67.00
N SER A 2 -27.46 -5.54 66.27
CA SER A 2 -27.37 -5.60 64.81
C SER A 2 -26.32 -6.63 64.43
N TYR A 3 -26.69 -7.67 63.70
CA TYR A 3 -25.70 -8.60 63.13
C TYR A 3 -24.88 -7.87 62.07
N PRO A 4 -23.55 -8.03 62.01
CA PRO A 4 -22.77 -7.59 60.87
C PRO A 4 -23.24 -8.39 59.64
N GLY A 5 -23.65 -7.68 58.59
CA GLY A 5 -24.01 -8.31 57.32
C GLY A 5 -22.85 -9.12 56.74
N PRO A 6 -23.13 -10.09 55.85
CA PRO A 6 -22.10 -10.91 55.24
C PRO A 6 -21.01 -10.05 54.57
N PRO A 7 -19.73 -10.47 54.58
CA PRO A 7 -18.66 -9.71 53.99
C PRO A 7 -18.93 -9.49 52.50
N GLN A 8 -18.94 -8.21 52.07
CA GLN A 8 -19.07 -7.86 50.66
C GLN A 8 -17.88 -8.47 49.91
N GLN A 9 -18.16 -9.40 48.99
CA GLN A 9 -17.13 -10.00 48.15
C GLN A 9 -16.53 -8.91 47.28
N VAL A 10 -15.23 -8.66 47.44
CA VAL A 10 -14.53 -7.64 46.66
C VAL A 10 -14.50 -8.09 45.20
N PRO A 11 -15.00 -7.27 44.25
CA PRO A 11 -15.00 -7.65 42.85
C PRO A 11 -13.57 -7.80 42.33
N THR A 12 -13.37 -8.82 41.50
CA THR A 12 -12.07 -9.15 40.89
C THR A 12 -12.11 -8.96 39.38
N CYS A 13 -10.94 -8.83 38.77
CA CYS A 13 -10.82 -8.68 37.32
C CYS A 13 -11.35 -9.93 36.60
N TYR A 14 -12.13 -9.74 35.52
CA TYR A 14 -12.68 -10.85 34.74
C TYR A 14 -11.60 -11.78 34.13
N ARG A 15 -10.37 -11.28 33.95
CA ARG A 15 -9.22 -12.04 33.43
C ARG A 15 -8.24 -12.50 34.53
N HIS A 16 -8.21 -11.79 35.65
CA HIS A 16 -7.25 -12.03 36.74
C HIS A 16 -8.03 -12.12 38.07
N PRO A 17 -8.51 -13.32 38.44
CA PRO A 17 -9.33 -13.52 39.63
C PRO A 17 -8.62 -13.14 40.94
N ASP A 18 -7.29 -13.16 40.93
CA ASP A 18 -6.40 -12.77 42.02
C ASP A 18 -6.35 -11.25 42.25
N ARG A 19 -6.82 -10.44 41.28
CA ARG A 19 -6.71 -8.97 41.34
C ARG A 19 -8.04 -8.31 41.62
N GLN A 20 -8.12 -7.68 42.80
CA GLN A 20 -9.27 -6.87 43.22
C GLN A 20 -9.32 -5.56 42.44
N THR A 21 -10.51 -5.18 41.97
CA THR A 21 -10.70 -3.94 41.20
C THR A 21 -12.14 -3.47 41.24
N TYR A 22 -12.33 -2.15 41.36
CA TYR A 22 -13.63 -1.50 41.28
C TYR A 22 -13.86 -0.81 39.93
N VAL A 23 -12.85 -0.81 39.05
CA VAL A 23 -12.95 -0.20 37.72
C VAL A 23 -13.77 -1.11 36.82
N ARG A 24 -14.78 -0.54 36.16
CA ARG A 24 -15.67 -1.25 35.24
C ARG A 24 -15.45 -0.78 33.82
N CYS A 25 -15.48 -1.73 32.89
CA CYS A 25 -15.49 -1.42 31.47
C CYS A 25 -16.75 -0.60 31.12
N ALA A 26 -16.58 0.58 30.54
CA ALA A 26 -17.68 1.48 30.15
C ALA A 26 -18.64 0.86 29.12
N ARG A 27 -18.23 -0.21 28.43
CA ARG A 27 -19.02 -0.89 27.39
C ARG A 27 -19.77 -2.13 27.88
N CYS A 28 -19.06 -3.08 28.51
CA CYS A 28 -19.63 -4.36 28.94
C CYS A 28 -19.81 -4.51 30.45
N ASN A 29 -19.42 -3.49 31.22
CA ASN A 29 -19.62 -3.40 32.67
C ASN A 29 -18.91 -4.47 33.52
N ARG A 30 -17.99 -5.26 32.91
CA ARG A 30 -17.10 -6.19 33.62
C ARG A 30 -16.01 -5.44 34.40
N PHE A 31 -15.61 -6.00 35.54
CA PHE A 31 -14.51 -5.49 36.35
C PHE A 31 -13.16 -5.77 35.69
N ILE A 32 -12.29 -4.75 35.63
CA ILE A 32 -10.98 -4.79 34.95
C ILE A 32 -9.86 -4.30 35.86
N CYS A 33 -8.74 -5.00 35.90
CA CYS A 33 -7.53 -4.53 36.60
C CYS A 33 -6.75 -3.50 35.74
N PRO A 34 -5.82 -2.73 36.31
CA PRO A 34 -5.02 -1.73 35.58
C PRO A 34 -4.27 -2.27 34.36
N GLU A 35 -3.87 -3.55 34.36
CA GLU A 35 -3.18 -4.18 33.22
C GLU A 35 -4.13 -4.51 32.05
N CYS A 36 -5.38 -4.87 32.38
CA CYS A 36 -6.44 -5.17 31.42
C CYS A 36 -7.20 -3.91 30.97
N MET A 37 -6.92 -2.78 31.60
CA MET A 37 -7.51 -1.48 31.32
C MET A 37 -6.95 -0.92 30.01
N ARG A 38 -7.83 -0.36 29.18
CA ARG A 38 -7.49 0.40 27.98
C ARG A 38 -8.21 1.74 28.04
N ASP A 39 -7.48 2.83 27.80
CA ASP A 39 -8.05 4.16 27.80
C ASP A 39 -9.03 4.34 26.65
N ALA A 40 -10.16 4.97 26.95
CA ALA A 40 -11.19 5.30 25.98
C ALA A 40 -11.56 6.77 26.13
N ALA A 41 -12.25 7.32 25.13
CA ALA A 41 -12.73 8.70 25.17
C ALA A 41 -13.64 8.98 26.38
N VAL A 42 -14.34 7.94 26.88
CA VAL A 42 -15.16 8.00 28.09
C VAL A 42 -14.84 6.79 28.97
N GLY A 43 -14.15 7.04 30.08
CA GLY A 43 -13.74 6.03 31.06
C GLY A 43 -12.72 5.03 30.52
N HIS A 44 -12.87 3.76 30.89
CA HIS A 44 -11.96 2.70 30.48
C HIS A 44 -12.72 1.54 29.84
N GLN A 45 -12.08 0.85 28.91
CA GLN A 45 -12.62 -0.34 28.25
C GLN A 45 -11.74 -1.57 28.51
N CYS A 46 -12.35 -2.75 28.44
CA CYS A 46 -11.61 -4.01 28.50
C CYS A 46 -10.99 -4.36 27.14
N ALA A 47 -9.91 -5.15 27.15
CA ALA A 47 -9.22 -5.59 25.93
C ALA A 47 -10.14 -6.33 24.93
N ASP A 48 -11.13 -7.10 25.39
CA ASP A 48 -12.07 -7.79 24.50
C ASP A 48 -12.96 -6.80 23.75
N CYS A 49 -13.55 -5.83 24.46
CA CYS A 49 -14.38 -4.78 23.84
C CYS A 49 -13.60 -3.90 22.87
N VAL A 50 -12.33 -3.61 23.16
CA VAL A 50 -11.44 -2.88 22.24
C VAL A 50 -11.10 -3.75 21.03
N GLY A 51 -10.83 -5.04 21.21
CA GLY A 51 -10.57 -5.98 20.12
C GLY A 51 -11.77 -6.15 19.18
N GLU A 52 -12.97 -6.27 19.74
CA GLU A 52 -14.22 -6.29 18.96
C GLU A 52 -14.45 -4.98 18.22
N ALA A 53 -14.23 -3.84 18.88
CA ALA A 53 -14.30 -2.53 18.24
C ALA A 53 -13.31 -2.44 17.07
N ALA A 54 -12.05 -2.83 17.28
CA ALA A 54 -11.02 -2.80 16.24
C ALA A 54 -11.40 -3.65 15.02
N ARG A 55 -12.06 -4.81 15.21
CA ARG A 55 -12.57 -5.63 14.09
C ARG A 55 -13.71 -4.97 13.31
N SER A 56 -14.48 -4.10 13.96
CA SER A 56 -15.58 -3.36 13.32
C SER A 56 -15.15 -2.07 12.62
N VAL A 57 -13.93 -1.58 12.90
CA VAL A 57 -13.40 -0.38 12.25
C VAL A 57 -12.96 -0.73 10.83
N ARG A 58 -13.61 -0.14 9.84
CA ARG A 58 -13.18 -0.24 8.43
C ARG A 58 -11.89 0.57 8.23
N PRO A 59 -10.88 0.04 7.52
CA PRO A 59 -9.70 0.81 7.16
C PRO A 59 -10.09 2.07 6.37
N ALA A 60 -9.54 3.22 6.76
CA ALA A 60 -9.77 4.46 6.03
C ALA A 60 -9.13 4.36 4.62
N THR A 61 -9.95 4.56 3.60
CA THR A 61 -9.52 4.67 2.20
C THR A 61 -9.52 6.12 1.76
N ASN A 62 -8.65 6.48 0.82
CA ASN A 62 -8.69 7.77 0.14
C ASN A 62 -9.77 7.81 -0.96
N ALA A 63 -9.90 8.94 -1.66
CA ALA A 63 -10.88 9.14 -2.74
C ALA A 63 -10.78 8.11 -3.88
N PHE A 64 -9.60 7.51 -4.09
CA PHE A 64 -9.35 6.49 -5.11
C PHE A 64 -9.40 5.05 -4.55
N GLY A 65 -9.89 4.87 -3.31
CA GLY A 65 -10.02 3.55 -2.70
C GLY A 65 -8.68 2.90 -2.31
N ALA A 66 -7.58 3.66 -2.27
CA ALA A 66 -6.32 3.19 -1.71
C ALA A 66 -6.35 3.34 -0.18
N GLN A 67 -5.96 2.27 0.50
CA GLN A 67 -5.71 2.29 1.94
C GLN A 67 -4.49 3.16 2.22
N ARG A 68 -4.48 3.89 3.34
CA ARG A 68 -3.28 4.62 3.76
C ARG A 68 -2.11 3.63 3.86
N PRO A 69 -1.04 3.79 3.06
CA PRO A 69 0.08 2.87 3.12
C PRO A 69 0.76 2.98 4.49
N THR A 70 1.13 1.84 5.06
CA THR A 70 1.90 1.77 6.32
C THR A 70 3.29 2.38 6.20
N THR A 71 3.76 2.60 4.96
CA THR A 71 5.05 3.21 4.65
C THR A 71 4.85 4.29 3.58
N LEU A 72 5.40 5.47 3.81
CA LEU A 72 5.33 6.61 2.87
C LEU A 72 6.30 6.48 1.68
N THR A 73 7.09 5.41 1.61
CA THR A 73 8.07 5.22 0.55
C THR A 73 7.39 4.70 -0.74
N PRO A 74 7.57 5.42 -1.87
CA PRO A 74 7.01 5.04 -3.17
C PRO A 74 7.88 3.94 -3.83
N ILE A 75 7.77 2.72 -3.31
CA ILE A 75 8.63 1.59 -3.70
C ILE A 75 8.46 1.29 -5.20
N VAL A 76 7.23 1.33 -5.73
CA VAL A 76 6.99 0.98 -7.13
C VAL A 76 7.67 1.99 -8.04
N THR A 77 7.58 3.27 -7.73
CA THR A 77 8.24 4.33 -8.49
C THR A 77 9.75 4.07 -8.60
N TYR A 78 10.41 3.80 -7.46
CA TYR A 78 11.86 3.54 -7.48
C TYR A 78 12.23 2.24 -8.19
N VAL A 79 11.41 1.21 -8.07
CA VAL A 79 11.59 -0.05 -8.82
C VAL A 79 11.49 0.22 -10.32
N LEU A 80 10.49 0.97 -10.78
CA LEU A 80 10.33 1.33 -12.19
C LEU A 80 11.51 2.17 -12.70
N ILE A 81 11.99 3.15 -11.91
CA ILE A 81 13.20 3.92 -12.26
C ILE A 81 14.40 2.97 -12.39
N GLY A 82 14.61 2.07 -11.41
CA GLY A 82 15.69 1.10 -11.43
C GLY A 82 15.65 0.18 -12.65
N ILE A 83 14.46 -0.32 -13.01
CA ILE A 83 14.26 -1.15 -14.21
C ILE A 83 14.63 -0.38 -15.49
N ASN A 84 14.17 0.87 -15.64
CA ASN A 84 14.47 1.67 -16.82
C ASN A 84 15.97 1.98 -16.94
N LEU A 85 16.64 2.32 -15.83
CA LEU A 85 18.09 2.54 -15.81
C LEU A 85 18.86 1.25 -16.13
N LEU A 86 18.42 0.11 -15.60
CA LEU A 86 19.01 -1.20 -15.92
C LEU A 86 18.87 -1.51 -17.41
N MET A 87 17.67 -1.36 -17.97
CA MET A 87 17.40 -1.62 -19.38
C MET A 87 18.24 -0.72 -20.30
N PHE A 88 18.40 0.55 -19.95
CA PHE A 88 19.28 1.46 -20.69
C PHE A 88 20.76 1.09 -20.58
N GLY A 89 21.21 0.61 -19.41
CA GLY A 89 22.56 0.06 -19.26
C GLY A 89 22.79 -1.17 -20.14
N LEU A 90 21.81 -2.08 -20.20
CA LEU A 90 21.84 -3.26 -21.06
C LEU A 90 21.83 -2.89 -22.55
N GLN A 91 21.04 -1.89 -22.93
CA GLN A 91 20.99 -1.35 -24.29
C GLN A 91 22.35 -0.80 -24.73
N MET A 92 23.06 -0.09 -23.84
CA MET A 92 24.40 0.42 -24.14
C MET A 92 25.44 -0.72 -24.26
N ALA A 93 25.24 -1.84 -23.57
CA ALA A 93 26.11 -3.00 -23.66
C ALA A 93 25.87 -3.85 -24.92
N SER A 94 24.63 -3.89 -25.44
CA SER A 94 24.26 -4.72 -26.59
C SER A 94 23.28 -3.99 -27.52
N PRO A 95 23.72 -3.58 -28.73
CA PRO A 95 22.84 -3.02 -29.75
C PRO A 95 21.78 -4.01 -30.27
N ASP A 96 21.97 -5.32 -30.05
CA ASP A 96 21.01 -6.34 -30.46
C ASP A 96 19.71 -6.27 -29.64
N LEU A 97 19.79 -5.76 -28.41
CA LEU A 97 18.63 -5.58 -27.55
C LEU A 97 17.61 -4.60 -28.16
N ASP A 98 18.11 -3.52 -28.79
CA ASP A 98 17.27 -2.58 -29.52
C ASP A 98 16.57 -3.25 -30.70
N ARG A 99 17.30 -4.03 -31.50
CA ARG A 99 16.69 -4.75 -32.64
C ARG A 99 15.62 -5.73 -32.18
N ALA A 100 15.82 -6.37 -31.03
CA ALA A 100 14.92 -7.39 -30.50
C ALA A 100 13.68 -6.82 -29.80
N LEU A 101 13.81 -5.67 -29.10
CA LEU A 101 12.78 -5.18 -28.17
C LEU A 101 12.18 -3.82 -28.56
N ALA A 102 12.82 -3.05 -29.45
CA ALA A 102 12.29 -1.76 -29.88
C ALA A 102 10.99 -1.93 -30.66
N LEU A 103 10.16 -0.88 -30.59
CA LEU A 103 8.90 -0.84 -31.31
C LEU A 103 9.17 -0.76 -32.81
N TRP A 104 8.75 -1.80 -33.53
CA TRP A 104 8.85 -1.88 -34.98
C TRP A 104 7.52 -2.40 -35.55
N PRO A 105 6.69 -1.53 -36.19
CA PRO A 105 5.32 -1.88 -36.57
C PRO A 105 5.19 -3.13 -37.47
N PRO A 106 6.03 -3.34 -38.50
CA PRO A 106 5.99 -4.58 -39.29
C PRO A 106 6.15 -5.85 -38.45
N ALA A 107 7.11 -5.88 -37.52
CA ALA A 107 7.29 -7.05 -36.65
C ALA A 107 6.11 -7.26 -35.69
N VAL A 108 5.48 -6.18 -35.21
CA VAL A 108 4.27 -6.28 -34.39
C VAL A 108 3.12 -6.89 -35.19
N ALA A 109 2.97 -6.50 -36.47
CA ALA A 109 1.99 -7.08 -37.37
C ALA A 109 2.26 -8.57 -37.67
N ASP A 110 3.54 -8.97 -37.69
CA ASP A 110 3.99 -10.35 -37.89
C ASP A 110 3.91 -11.22 -36.61
N GLY A 111 3.52 -10.64 -35.47
CA GLY A 111 3.23 -11.37 -34.22
C GLY A 111 4.10 -11.00 -33.02
N ASP A 112 5.07 -10.10 -33.15
CA ASP A 112 5.94 -9.64 -32.06
C ASP A 112 5.23 -8.63 -31.13
N VAL A 113 4.04 -8.96 -30.63
CA VAL A 113 3.21 -8.07 -29.79
C VAL A 113 3.88 -7.68 -28.48
N TYR A 114 4.87 -8.46 -28.02
CA TYR A 114 5.64 -8.14 -26.83
C TYR A 114 6.40 -6.79 -26.98
N ARG A 115 6.73 -6.40 -28.22
CA ARG A 115 7.40 -5.13 -28.54
C ARG A 115 6.58 -3.92 -28.11
N LEU A 116 5.25 -4.03 -28.06
CA LEU A 116 4.38 -2.95 -27.60
C LEU A 116 4.62 -2.58 -26.13
N LEU A 117 5.02 -3.56 -25.31
CA LEU A 117 5.30 -3.34 -23.91
C LEU A 117 6.80 -3.16 -23.64
N THR A 118 7.66 -3.94 -24.29
CA THR A 118 9.11 -3.87 -24.04
C THR A 118 9.73 -2.58 -24.54
N SER A 119 9.18 -1.98 -25.60
CA SER A 119 9.66 -0.70 -26.13
C SER A 119 9.57 0.44 -25.11
N ALA A 120 8.62 0.37 -24.18
CA ALA A 120 8.42 1.40 -23.16
C ALA A 120 9.59 1.52 -22.17
N PHE A 121 10.45 0.51 -22.10
CA PHE A 121 11.63 0.50 -21.22
C PHE A 121 12.93 0.85 -21.97
N LEU A 122 12.89 0.93 -23.30
CA LEU A 122 14.03 1.34 -24.13
C LEU A 122 14.03 2.85 -24.32
N HIS A 123 15.23 3.45 -24.34
CA HIS A 123 15.36 4.90 -24.40
C HIS A 123 16.42 5.30 -25.43
N PHE A 124 16.07 6.21 -26.34
CA PHE A 124 17.03 6.76 -27.29
C PHE A 124 17.80 7.93 -26.69
N GLY A 125 19.01 7.65 -26.19
CA GLY A 125 19.96 8.64 -25.73
C GLY A 125 19.77 9.11 -24.28
N LEU A 126 20.84 9.74 -23.75
CA LEU A 126 20.94 10.10 -22.34
C LEU A 126 19.91 11.15 -21.91
N THR A 127 19.63 12.14 -22.75
CA THR A 127 18.67 13.21 -22.44
C THR A 127 17.25 12.68 -22.33
N HIS A 128 16.88 11.70 -23.17
CA HIS A 128 15.54 11.11 -23.16
C HIS A 128 15.29 10.33 -21.87
N ILE A 129 16.23 9.48 -21.45
CA ILE A 129 16.10 8.76 -20.18
C ILE A 129 16.16 9.71 -18.98
N ALA A 130 17.05 10.71 -18.98
CA ALA A 130 17.13 11.66 -17.88
C ALA A 130 15.81 12.41 -17.65
N PHE A 131 15.18 12.89 -18.72
CA PHE A 131 13.88 13.56 -18.62
C PHE A 131 12.76 12.63 -18.17
N ASN A 132 12.68 11.41 -18.71
CA ASN A 132 11.68 10.43 -18.30
C ASN A 132 11.83 10.03 -16.83
N MET A 133 13.05 9.81 -16.36
CA MET A 133 13.31 9.45 -14.97
C MET A 133 13.03 10.62 -14.03
N LEU A 134 13.32 11.86 -14.46
CA LEU A 134 12.97 13.07 -13.70
C LEU A 134 11.45 13.23 -13.57
N ALA A 135 10.72 13.05 -14.67
CA ALA A 135 9.26 13.08 -14.69
C ALA A 135 8.68 11.98 -13.78
N LEU A 136 9.18 10.74 -13.90
CA LEU A 136 8.74 9.63 -13.05
C LEU A 136 9.08 9.84 -11.57
N TYR A 137 10.22 10.44 -11.27
CA TYR A 137 10.64 10.74 -9.90
C TYR A 137 9.74 11.78 -9.22
N PHE A 138 9.30 12.82 -9.94
CA PHE A 138 8.42 13.86 -9.38
C PHE A 138 6.94 13.48 -9.41
N VAL A 139 6.49 12.82 -10.48
CA VAL A 139 5.07 12.52 -10.70
C VAL A 139 4.68 11.14 -10.16
N GLY A 140 5.61 10.18 -10.14
CA GLY A 140 5.36 8.82 -9.67
C GLY A 140 4.95 8.73 -8.20
N PRO A 141 5.69 9.30 -7.24
CA PRO A 141 5.37 9.18 -5.82
C PRO A 141 3.98 9.71 -5.43
N PRO A 142 3.53 10.91 -5.85
CA PRO A 142 2.19 11.37 -5.52
C PRO A 142 1.11 10.50 -6.15
N LEU A 143 1.32 9.98 -7.37
CA LEU A 143 0.38 9.04 -8.01
C LEU A 143 0.34 7.69 -7.30
N GLU A 144 1.49 7.13 -6.90
CA GLU A 144 1.55 5.86 -6.17
C GLU A 144 0.84 5.94 -4.81
N LEU A 145 1.01 7.06 -4.09
CA LEU A 145 0.32 7.32 -2.83
C LEU A 145 -1.18 7.56 -3.01
N ALA A 146 -1.58 8.22 -4.10
CA ALA A 146 -2.99 8.49 -4.39
C ALA A 146 -3.74 7.24 -4.85
N LEU A 147 -3.17 6.45 -5.76
CA LEU A 147 -3.83 5.31 -6.40
C LEU A 147 -3.59 3.98 -5.66
N GLY A 148 -2.51 3.91 -4.88
CA GLY A 148 -1.96 2.68 -4.36
C GLY A 148 -1.15 1.92 -5.42
N ARG A 149 -0.28 1.03 -4.94
CA ARG A 149 0.74 0.33 -5.76
C ARG A 149 0.18 -0.37 -6.99
N VAL A 150 -0.87 -1.19 -6.82
CA VAL A 150 -1.45 -2.00 -7.92
C VAL A 150 -2.02 -1.12 -9.03
N ARG A 151 -2.81 -0.10 -8.67
CA ARG A 151 -3.44 0.79 -9.64
C ARG A 151 -2.41 1.70 -10.32
N PHE A 152 -1.37 2.10 -9.61
CA PHE A 152 -0.26 2.85 -10.19
C PHE A 152 0.52 2.01 -11.22
N VAL A 153 0.84 0.74 -10.92
CA VAL A 153 1.44 -0.17 -11.91
C VAL A 153 0.54 -0.34 -13.13
N ALA A 154 -0.76 -0.57 -12.91
CA ALA A 154 -1.72 -0.71 -14.00
C ALA A 154 -1.77 0.56 -14.87
N LEU A 155 -1.82 1.74 -14.24
CA LEU A 155 -1.78 3.02 -14.96
C LEU A 155 -0.51 3.16 -15.79
N TYR A 156 0.66 2.85 -15.22
CA TYR A 156 1.93 2.90 -15.93
C TYR A 156 1.94 1.98 -17.16
N LEU A 157 1.57 0.71 -16.99
CA LEU A 157 1.57 -0.28 -18.07
C LEU A 157 0.53 0.03 -19.16
N LEU A 158 -0.67 0.49 -18.78
CA LEU A 158 -1.70 0.89 -19.73
C LEU A 158 -1.30 2.15 -20.51
N SER A 159 -0.60 3.08 -19.88
CA SER A 159 -0.09 4.29 -20.55
C SER A 159 1.01 3.93 -21.54
N ALA A 160 1.93 3.04 -21.16
CA ALA A 160 2.95 2.48 -22.04
C ALA A 160 2.35 1.77 -23.24
N LEU A 161 1.41 0.85 -23.00
CA LEU A 161 0.72 0.10 -24.06
C LEU A 161 -0.07 1.03 -24.99
N GLY A 162 -0.83 1.98 -24.43
CA GLY A 162 -1.61 2.94 -25.19
C GLY A 162 -0.75 3.82 -26.09
N GLY A 163 0.40 4.28 -25.59
CA GLY A 163 1.37 5.04 -26.38
C GLY A 163 1.94 4.21 -27.54
N SER A 164 2.40 2.98 -27.27
CA SER A 164 2.94 2.10 -28.30
C SER A 164 1.92 1.70 -29.36
N VAL A 165 0.67 1.43 -28.94
CA VAL A 165 -0.43 1.13 -29.87
C VAL A 165 -0.76 2.34 -30.73
N LEU A 166 -0.79 3.54 -30.16
CA LEU A 166 -1.02 4.76 -30.93
C LEU A 166 0.07 4.97 -31.98
N VAL A 167 1.34 4.77 -31.62
CA VAL A 167 2.45 4.81 -32.60
C VAL A 167 2.25 3.77 -33.69
N TYR A 168 2.00 2.51 -33.33
CA TYR A 168 1.73 1.42 -34.27
C TYR A 168 0.59 1.72 -35.25
N LEU A 169 -0.47 2.41 -34.81
CA LEU A 169 -1.60 2.76 -35.67
C LEU A 169 -1.31 3.95 -36.60
N LEU A 170 -0.30 4.78 -36.29
CA LEU A 170 0.02 6.00 -37.03
C LEU A 170 1.24 5.85 -37.96
N THR A 171 1.98 4.74 -37.88
CA THR A 171 3.21 4.48 -38.65
C THR A 171 3.15 3.14 -39.37
#